data_AF-A0A0R0FP82-F1
#
_entry.id   AF-A0A0R0FP82-F1
#
_cell.length_a   1.000
_cell.length_b   1.000
_cell.length_c   1.000
_cell.angle_alpha   90.00
_cell.angle_beta   90.00
_cell.angle_gamma   90.00
#
_symmetry.space_group_name_H-M   'P 1'
#
loop_
_entity.id
_entity.type
_entity.pdbx_description
1 polymer ?
#
loop_
_entity_poly.entity_id
_entity_poly.type
_entity_poly.pdbx_seq_one_letter_code
_entity_poly.pdbx_strand_id
1 'polypeptide(L)'
;MLFEFMTKNDLFCPWNHMQLQILGDGSSFLDYGLSEADPEVRAIIDKEKDRQFKSLELIASENFTSRAVMEAVGSCLTNKYSEGLPGKRYYGGNEYIDELETLCQQRALATFHVDGNKWGVNVQALSSSPANFAVFTAGLDLPHGGHLSHGFVTPKKRVSATSIYFECLIDYDMLEKITTLFRPKLIIVGASAYPRDIDYPCMRKVCFVLMHFLEL
;
A
#
# COMPACT_ATOMS: atom_id res chain seq x y z
N MET A 1 -22.01 11.56 4.16
CA MET A 1 -22.22 11.33 5.61
C MET A 1 -21.03 11.96 6.30
N LEU A 2 -21.28 12.94 7.15
CA LEU A 2 -20.33 13.95 7.62
C LEU A 2 -19.08 13.35 8.29
N PHE A 3 -17.89 13.71 7.82
CA PHE A 3 -16.70 13.73 8.67
C PHE A 3 -16.63 15.12 9.29
N GLU A 4 -17.08 15.17 10.53
CA GLU A 4 -16.98 16.33 11.41
C GLU A 4 -15.51 16.54 11.76
N PHE A 5 -15.01 17.76 11.52
CA PHE A 5 -13.69 18.20 11.94
C PHE A 5 -13.65 18.22 13.47
N MET A 6 -13.04 17.22 14.09
CA MET A 6 -12.64 17.32 15.51
C MET A 6 -11.57 18.40 15.62
N THR A 7 -11.92 19.45 16.35
CA THR A 7 -11.07 20.59 16.66
C THR A 7 -10.03 20.21 17.72
N LYS A 8 -8.93 20.98 17.72
CA LYS A 8 -7.64 20.72 18.35
C LYS A 8 -7.59 20.55 19.89
N ASN A 9 -8.71 20.36 20.58
CA ASN A 9 -8.76 20.43 22.05
C ASN A 9 -9.25 19.17 22.79
N ASP A 10 -9.54 18.05 22.12
CA ASP A 10 -10.00 16.81 22.78
C ASP A 10 -8.97 15.66 22.82
N LEU A 11 -7.69 15.94 22.56
CA LEU A 11 -6.59 14.98 22.72
C LEU A 11 -5.83 15.24 24.03
N PHE A 12 -6.51 15.10 25.17
CA PHE A 12 -5.85 14.88 26.46
C PHE A 12 -5.91 13.38 26.78
N CYS A 13 -5.25 12.58 25.95
CA CYS A 13 -4.90 11.21 26.30
C CYS A 13 -3.64 11.29 27.18
N PRO A 14 -3.64 10.76 28.41
CA PRO A 14 -2.47 10.82 29.28
C PRO A 14 -1.44 9.79 28.80
N TRP A 15 -0.71 10.12 27.73
CA TRP A 15 0.54 9.46 27.33
C TRP A 15 1.65 9.83 28.33
N ASN A 16 1.47 9.47 29.60
CA ASN A 16 2.42 9.74 30.68
C ASN A 16 3.22 8.49 31.12
N HIS A 17 3.18 7.40 30.35
CA HIS A 17 3.85 6.14 30.72
C HIS A 17 4.80 5.53 29.68
N MET A 18 5.08 6.19 28.56
CA MET A 18 6.17 5.81 27.63
C MET A 18 7.15 6.96 27.40
N GLN A 19 7.56 7.63 28.47
CA GLN A 19 8.92 8.16 28.48
C GLN A 19 9.84 7.01 28.87
N LEU A 20 10.87 6.77 28.07
CA LEU A 20 12.06 6.01 28.45
C LEU A 20 12.56 6.56 29.80
N GLN A 21 12.02 6.04 30.91
CA GLN A 21 12.62 6.22 32.21
C GLN A 21 13.84 5.31 32.21
N ILE A 22 14.96 5.88 31.77
CA ILE A 22 16.27 5.42 32.21
C ILE A 22 16.27 5.70 33.72
N LEU A 23 15.72 4.77 34.50
CA LEU A 23 15.84 4.79 35.96
C LEU A 23 17.34 4.78 36.27
N GLY A 24 17.74 5.59 37.25
CA GLY A 24 19.13 5.96 37.54
C GLY A 24 20.06 4.87 38.04
N ASP A 25 19.81 3.60 37.70
CA ASP A 25 20.84 2.57 37.64
C ASP A 25 20.72 1.87 36.28
N GLY A 26 21.84 1.62 35.60
CA GLY A 26 21.83 1.12 34.22
C GLY A 26 21.38 -0.35 34.05
N SER A 27 20.44 -0.88 34.84
CA SER A 27 20.15 -2.32 34.87
C SER A 27 18.69 -2.79 34.77
N SER A 28 17.68 -1.93 34.53
CA SER A 28 16.34 -2.46 34.17
C SER A 28 15.63 -1.68 33.05
N PHE A 29 15.71 -2.22 31.84
CA PHE A 29 14.71 -1.96 30.80
C PHE A 29 13.48 -2.78 31.16
N LEU A 30 12.38 -2.12 31.55
CA LEU A 30 11.12 -2.78 31.85
C LEU A 30 10.36 -3.04 30.54
N ASP A 31 10.52 -4.25 30.01
CA ASP A 31 9.85 -4.74 28.79
C ASP A 31 8.51 -5.39 29.15
N TYR A 32 7.50 -4.56 29.42
CA TYR A 32 6.17 -5.04 29.76
C TYR A 32 5.48 -5.69 28.57
N GLY A 33 4.83 -6.84 28.80
CA GLY A 33 3.94 -7.42 27.80
C GLY A 33 2.70 -6.54 27.58
N LEU A 34 2.07 -6.64 26.40
CA LEU A 34 0.87 -5.85 26.08
C LEU A 34 -0.25 -6.00 27.13
N SER A 35 -0.44 -7.19 27.70
CA SER A 35 -1.46 -7.41 28.74
C SER A 35 -1.19 -6.65 30.05
N GLU A 36 0.08 -6.35 30.34
CA GLU A 36 0.50 -5.61 31.54
C GLU A 36 0.48 -4.10 31.28
N ALA A 37 0.96 -3.68 30.10
CA ALA A 37 1.03 -2.28 29.71
C ALA A 37 -0.36 -1.70 29.35
N ASP A 38 -1.20 -2.47 28.65
CA ASP A 38 -2.52 -2.06 28.18
C ASP A 38 -3.51 -3.25 28.13
N PRO A 39 -4.09 -3.62 29.30
CA PRO A 39 -5.03 -4.73 29.38
C PRO A 39 -6.33 -4.49 28.58
N GLU A 40 -6.71 -3.24 28.33
CA GLU A 40 -7.90 -2.90 27.55
C GLU A 40 -7.71 -3.21 26.07
N VAL A 41 -6.59 -2.77 25.49
CA VAL A 41 -6.21 -3.12 24.11
C VAL A 41 -6.04 -4.63 23.97
N ARG A 42 -5.42 -5.29 24.95
CA ARG A 42 -5.32 -6.75 24.95
C ARG A 42 -6.69 -7.42 24.86
N ALA A 43 -7.66 -6.98 25.67
CA ALA A 43 -9.01 -7.53 25.67
C ALA A 43 -9.74 -7.29 24.33
N ILE A 44 -9.48 -6.17 23.64
CA ILE A 44 -10.02 -5.91 22.30
C ILE A 44 -9.43 -6.87 21.27
N ILE A 45 -8.11 -7.10 21.29
CA ILE A 45 -7.44 -8.04 20.38
C ILE A 45 -7.96 -9.46 20.58
N ASP A 46 -8.17 -9.90 21.83
CA ASP A 46 -8.70 -11.23 22.12
C ASP A 46 -10.14 -11.39 21.59
N LYS A 47 -10.97 -10.34 21.70
CA LYS A 47 -12.34 -10.33 21.11
C LYS A 47 -12.31 -10.38 19.59
N GLU A 48 -11.42 -9.63 18.92
CA GLU A 48 -11.30 -9.66 17.46
C GLU A 48 -10.80 -11.01 16.95
N LYS A 49 -9.82 -11.61 17.64
CA LYS A 49 -9.34 -12.96 17.32
C LYS A 49 -10.46 -13.99 17.42
N ASP A 50 -11.29 -13.91 18.48
CA ASP A 50 -12.44 -14.79 18.66
C ASP A 50 -13.52 -14.56 17.58
N ARG A 51 -13.77 -13.30 17.20
CA ARG A 51 -14.67 -12.95 16.09
C ARG A 51 -14.20 -13.60 14.78
N GLN A 52 -12.94 -13.41 14.41
CA GLN A 52 -12.36 -13.98 13.18
C GLN A 52 -12.41 -15.51 13.17
N PHE A 53 -12.17 -16.16 14.31
CA PHE A 53 -12.21 -17.62 14.42
C PHE A 53 -13.63 -18.19 14.31
N LYS A 54 -14.64 -17.46 14.78
CA LYS A 54 -16.05 -17.91 14.80
C LYS A 54 -16.87 -17.47 13.60
N SER A 55 -16.30 -16.63 12.73
CA SER A 55 -17.02 -16.04 11.59
C SER A 55 -16.64 -16.72 10.28
N LEU A 56 -17.60 -16.77 9.37
CA LEU A 56 -17.32 -17.08 7.97
C LEU A 56 -16.98 -15.77 7.25
N GLU A 57 -15.67 -15.50 7.11
CA GLU A 57 -15.19 -14.29 6.43
C GLU A 57 -15.29 -14.44 4.91
N LEU A 58 -16.13 -13.61 4.28
CA LEU A 58 -16.43 -13.67 2.84
C LEU A 58 -15.96 -12.42 2.08
N ILE A 59 -15.23 -11.52 2.74
CA ILE A 59 -14.66 -10.34 2.09
C ILE A 59 -13.48 -10.80 1.23
N ALA A 60 -13.62 -10.68 -0.10
CA ALA A 60 -12.66 -11.21 -1.07
C ALA A 60 -11.23 -10.65 -0.95
N SER A 61 -11.07 -9.46 -0.36
CA SER A 61 -9.78 -8.81 -0.14
C SER A 61 -9.17 -9.09 1.24
N GLU A 62 -9.88 -9.76 2.14
CA GLU A 62 -9.35 -10.14 3.45
C GLU A 62 -8.71 -11.53 3.40
N ASN A 63 -7.73 -11.75 4.27
CA ASN A 63 -7.01 -13.01 4.36
C ASN A 63 -6.39 -13.21 5.75
N PHE A 64 -6.12 -14.45 6.12
CA PHE A 64 -5.41 -14.80 7.35
C PHE A 64 -3.93 -15.01 7.05
N THR A 65 -3.09 -14.10 7.52
CA THR A 65 -1.64 -14.22 7.34
C THR A 65 -1.04 -15.27 8.27
N SER A 66 0.17 -15.72 7.95
CA SER A 66 0.89 -16.70 8.77
C SER A 66 1.44 -16.09 10.06
N ARG A 67 1.63 -16.93 11.08
CA ARG A 67 2.29 -16.51 12.33
C ARG A 67 3.70 -15.94 12.09
N ALA A 68 4.45 -16.52 11.16
CA ALA A 68 5.79 -16.06 10.82
C ALA A 68 5.79 -14.62 10.26
N VAL A 69 4.78 -14.25 9.47
CA VAL A 69 4.63 -12.87 9.00
C VAL A 69 4.33 -11.92 10.16
N MET A 70 3.41 -12.29 11.05
CA MET A 70 3.09 -11.46 12.23
C MET A 70 4.29 -11.26 13.15
N GLU A 71 5.11 -12.30 13.34
CA GLU A 71 6.35 -12.23 14.15
C GLU A 71 7.36 -11.25 13.55
N ALA A 72 7.56 -11.29 12.23
CA ALA A 72 8.45 -10.34 11.55
C ALA A 72 7.93 -8.90 11.61
N VAL A 73 6.62 -8.69 11.41
CA VAL A 73 5.99 -7.35 11.46
C VAL A 73 6.07 -6.74 12.86
N GLY A 74 5.90 -7.55 13.91
CA GLY A 74 6.02 -7.13 15.31
C GLY A 74 7.44 -7.10 15.87
N SER A 75 8.47 -7.13 15.02
CA SER A 75 9.88 -7.23 15.44
C SER A 75 10.56 -5.87 15.65
N CYS A 76 11.82 -5.91 16.10
CA CYS A 76 12.66 -4.73 16.31
C CYS A 76 12.96 -3.92 15.03
N LEU A 77 12.61 -4.44 13.85
CA LEU A 77 12.76 -3.74 12.57
C LEU A 77 12.01 -2.40 12.55
N THR A 78 10.93 -2.27 13.34
CA THR A 78 10.16 -1.02 13.49
C THR A 78 11.01 0.16 14.02
N ASN A 79 12.13 -0.13 14.71
CA ASN A 79 12.96 0.89 15.33
C ASN A 79 13.91 1.60 14.36
N LYS A 80 14.05 1.11 13.11
CA LYS A 80 15.11 1.58 12.21
C LYS A 80 14.62 2.57 11.17
N TYR A 81 15.27 3.73 11.13
CA TYR A 81 15.14 4.70 10.05
C TYR A 81 16.12 4.35 8.90
N SER A 82 15.60 4.04 7.71
CA SER A 82 16.36 3.50 6.58
C SER A 82 16.07 4.21 5.26
N GLU A 83 15.94 5.54 5.30
CA GLU A 83 15.68 6.35 4.11
C GLU A 83 16.75 6.14 3.01
N GLY A 84 16.29 6.06 1.76
CA GLY A 84 17.09 5.72 0.59
C GLY A 84 16.87 4.27 0.14
N LEU A 85 17.76 3.79 -0.71
CA LEU A 85 17.76 2.41 -1.23
C LEU A 85 18.96 1.64 -0.65
N PRO A 86 18.95 0.29 -0.69
CA PRO A 86 20.11 -0.52 -0.29
C PRO A 86 21.42 -0.02 -0.92
N GLY A 87 22.46 0.14 -0.10
CA GLY A 87 23.77 0.68 -0.51
C GLY A 87 23.81 2.20 -0.78
N LYS A 88 22.67 2.89 -0.69
CA LYS A 88 22.53 4.35 -0.91
C LYS A 88 21.65 4.99 0.16
N ARG A 89 21.88 4.64 1.42
CA ARG A 89 21.13 5.15 2.56
C ARG A 89 21.64 6.53 2.99
N TYR A 90 20.73 7.37 3.47
CA TYR A 90 21.10 8.66 4.08
C TYR A 90 21.64 8.52 5.50
N TYR A 91 21.33 7.40 6.17
CA TYR A 91 21.68 7.12 7.56
C TYR A 91 22.55 5.87 7.68
N GLY A 92 23.40 5.84 8.71
CA GLY A 92 24.19 4.67 9.07
C GLY A 92 23.39 3.53 9.71
N GLY A 93 24.06 2.39 9.94
CA GLY A 93 23.52 1.24 10.67
C GLY A 93 22.46 0.42 9.92
N ASN A 94 22.44 0.47 8.59
CA ASN A 94 21.44 -0.20 7.75
C ASN A 94 21.91 -1.55 7.17
N GLU A 95 23.04 -2.11 7.62
CA GLU A 95 23.60 -3.37 7.07
C GLU A 95 22.56 -4.49 6.94
N TYR A 96 21.88 -4.82 8.03
CA TYR A 96 20.86 -5.87 8.04
C TYR A 96 19.52 -5.46 7.42
N ILE A 97 19.23 -4.15 7.36
CA ILE A 97 18.03 -3.65 6.66
C ILE A 97 18.24 -3.76 5.15
N ASP A 98 19.44 -3.48 4.66
CA ASP A 98 19.82 -3.62 3.27
C ASP A 98 19.79 -5.08 2.83
N GLU A 99 20.27 -5.99 3.69
CA GLU A 99 20.16 -7.44 3.47
C GLU A 99 18.69 -7.87 3.33
N LEU A 100 17.84 -7.47 4.29
CA LEU A 100 16.43 -7.81 4.31
C LEU A 100 15.67 -7.25 3.09
N GLU A 101 15.88 -5.97 2.77
CA GLU A 101 15.21 -5.33 1.64
C GLU A 101 15.64 -5.95 0.31
N THR A 102 16.95 -6.23 0.14
CA THR A 102 17.48 -6.91 -1.04
C THR A 102 16.88 -8.31 -1.18
N LEU A 103 16.79 -9.08 -0.09
CA LEU A 103 16.15 -10.39 -0.09
C LEU A 103 14.66 -10.30 -0.45
N CYS A 104 13.96 -9.29 0.06
CA CYS A 104 12.55 -9.05 -0.27
C CYS A 104 12.37 -8.77 -1.77
N GLN A 105 13.20 -7.90 -2.34
CA GLN A 105 13.18 -7.60 -3.79
C GLN A 105 13.44 -8.85 -4.63
N GLN A 106 14.46 -9.64 -4.29
CA GLN A 106 14.77 -10.89 -4.98
C GLN A 106 13.60 -11.88 -4.93
N ARG A 107 12.99 -12.06 -3.75
CA ARG A 107 11.84 -12.95 -3.57
C ARG A 107 10.61 -12.45 -4.33
N ALA A 108 10.38 -11.14 -4.39
CA ALA A 108 9.28 -10.57 -5.17
C ALA A 108 9.45 -10.91 -6.67
N LEU A 109 10.63 -10.64 -7.25
CA LEU A 109 10.91 -10.97 -8.65
C LEU A 109 10.79 -12.48 -8.93
N ALA A 110 11.29 -13.32 -8.03
CA ALA A 110 11.19 -14.77 -8.17
C ALA A 110 9.74 -15.28 -8.10
N THR A 111 8.92 -14.69 -7.22
CA THR A 111 7.50 -15.06 -7.04
C THR A 111 6.68 -14.79 -8.30
N PHE A 112 6.96 -13.68 -8.99
CA PHE A 112 6.29 -13.34 -10.25
C PHE A 112 6.97 -13.93 -11.49
N HIS A 113 8.00 -14.76 -11.32
CA HIS A 113 8.74 -15.42 -12.39
C HIS A 113 9.29 -14.45 -13.46
N VAL A 114 9.75 -13.28 -13.02
CA VAL A 114 10.29 -12.24 -13.89
C VAL A 114 11.81 -12.22 -13.90
N ASP A 115 12.39 -11.90 -15.05
CA ASP A 115 13.84 -11.71 -15.21
C ASP A 115 14.29 -10.40 -14.56
N GLY A 116 15.13 -10.48 -13.53
CA GLY A 116 15.66 -9.33 -12.80
C GLY A 116 16.53 -8.38 -13.65
N ASN A 117 16.94 -8.78 -14.85
CA ASN A 117 17.59 -7.86 -15.81
C ASN A 117 16.60 -7.00 -16.59
N LYS A 118 15.32 -7.41 -16.63
CA LYS A 118 14.24 -6.71 -17.34
C LYS A 118 13.27 -6.02 -16.40
N TRP A 119 13.16 -6.51 -15.17
CA TRP A 119 12.23 -6.05 -14.17
C TRP A 119 12.97 -5.62 -12.90
N GLY A 120 12.68 -4.40 -12.47
CA GLY A 120 12.98 -3.93 -11.13
C GLY A 120 11.73 -4.00 -10.25
N VAL A 121 11.93 -3.91 -8.94
CA VAL A 121 10.83 -3.83 -7.97
C VAL A 121 11.18 -2.84 -6.87
N ASN A 122 10.19 -2.07 -6.42
CA ASN A 122 10.26 -1.27 -5.21
C ASN A 122 9.32 -1.88 -4.17
N VAL A 123 9.85 -2.22 -2.99
CA VAL A 123 9.11 -2.89 -1.90
C VAL A 123 8.84 -1.96 -0.71
N GLN A 124 8.98 -0.65 -0.89
CA GLN A 124 8.88 0.35 0.19
C GLN A 124 7.49 1.01 0.27
N ALA A 125 6.60 0.77 -0.70
CA ALA A 125 5.26 1.36 -0.67
C ALA A 125 4.47 0.83 0.54
N LEU A 126 3.92 1.74 1.35
CA LEU A 126 3.27 1.40 2.62
C LEU A 126 1.95 0.62 2.45
N SER A 127 1.29 0.80 1.31
CA SER A 127 0.07 0.10 0.91
C SER A 127 -0.18 0.32 -0.58
N SER A 128 -1.24 -0.26 -1.13
CA SER A 128 -1.59 -0.18 -2.55
C SER A 128 -1.87 1.25 -3.02
N SER A 129 -2.64 2.04 -2.26
CA SER A 129 -2.95 3.42 -2.63
C SER A 129 -1.71 4.31 -2.77
N PRO A 130 -0.77 4.34 -1.78
CA PRO A 130 0.53 5.00 -1.96
C PRO A 130 1.37 4.45 -3.12
N ALA A 131 1.33 3.15 -3.39
CA ALA A 131 2.07 2.55 -4.51
C ALA A 131 1.60 3.11 -5.85
N ASN A 132 0.29 3.08 -6.10
CA ASN A 132 -0.31 3.60 -7.33
C ASN A 132 -0.05 5.10 -7.47
N PHE A 133 -0.12 5.84 -6.35
CA PHE A 133 0.22 7.26 -6.37
C PHE A 133 1.67 7.50 -6.79
N ALA A 134 2.60 6.71 -6.25
CA ALA A 134 4.02 6.83 -6.60
C ALA A 134 4.24 6.64 -8.11
N VAL A 135 3.58 5.65 -8.72
CA VAL A 135 3.64 5.42 -10.18
C VAL A 135 3.10 6.61 -10.95
N PHE A 136 1.96 7.16 -10.52
CA PHE A 136 1.37 8.31 -11.21
C PHE A 136 2.27 9.53 -11.14
N THR A 137 2.87 9.78 -9.98
CA THR A 137 3.82 10.88 -9.81
C THR A 137 5.15 10.66 -10.54
N ALA A 138 5.56 9.40 -10.75
CA ALA A 138 6.75 9.08 -11.55
C ALA A 138 6.50 9.23 -13.06
N GLY A 139 5.28 8.94 -13.52
CA GLY A 139 4.88 9.04 -14.93
C GLY A 139 4.37 10.42 -15.37
N LEU A 140 3.95 11.26 -14.44
CA LEU A 140 3.55 12.65 -14.68
C LEU A 140 4.73 13.57 -14.36
N ASP A 141 5.12 14.42 -15.31
CA ASP A 141 6.01 15.55 -15.03
C ASP A 141 5.56 16.29 -13.75
N LEU A 142 6.56 16.71 -12.96
CA LEU A 142 6.44 17.10 -11.55
C LEU A 142 5.49 18.26 -11.13
N PRO A 143 4.82 19.12 -11.93
CA PRO A 143 4.16 20.28 -11.33
C PRO A 143 2.72 20.10 -10.81
N HIS A 144 2.03 18.96 -10.95
CA HIS A 144 0.56 18.97 -10.80
C HIS A 144 -0.08 18.02 -9.77
N GLY A 145 0.64 17.73 -8.67
CA GLY A 145 0.09 17.48 -7.32
C GLY A 145 -1.36 17.01 -7.22
N GLY A 146 -1.64 15.81 -7.73
CA GLY A 146 -2.97 15.24 -7.72
C GLY A 146 -2.89 13.81 -7.26
N HIS A 147 -2.94 13.62 -5.94
CA HIS A 147 -3.67 12.47 -5.43
C HIS A 147 -5.18 12.94 -5.48
N LEU A 148 -6.23 12.15 -5.44
CA LEU A 148 -6.25 10.88 -4.82
C LEU A 148 -5.34 9.85 -5.59
N SER A 149 -5.37 8.54 -5.38
CA SER A 149 -4.51 7.62 -6.18
C SER A 149 -5.11 7.13 -7.49
N HIS A 150 -6.35 7.50 -7.88
CA HIS A 150 -7.04 6.88 -9.04
C HIS A 150 -8.05 7.79 -9.76
N GLY A 151 -8.15 9.08 -9.41
CA GLY A 151 -9.12 10.01 -9.98
C GLY A 151 -10.46 10.05 -9.21
N PHE A 152 -10.80 11.22 -8.67
CA PHE A 152 -12.11 11.53 -8.09
C PHE A 152 -12.63 12.84 -8.69
N VAL A 153 -13.88 12.87 -9.13
CA VAL A 153 -14.50 14.02 -9.82
C VAL A 153 -15.34 14.85 -8.84
N THR A 154 -15.10 16.16 -8.82
CA THR A 154 -16.03 17.17 -8.28
C THR A 154 -16.52 18.08 -9.42
N PRO A 155 -17.63 18.82 -9.27
CA PRO A 155 -18.19 19.66 -10.33
C PRO A 155 -17.23 20.71 -10.93
N LYS A 156 -16.11 21.03 -10.25
CA LYS A 156 -15.15 22.07 -10.64
C LYS A 156 -13.79 21.57 -11.13
N LYS A 157 -13.45 20.27 -11.06
CA LYS A 157 -12.16 19.76 -11.54
C LYS A 157 -12.33 18.43 -12.26
N ARG A 158 -12.05 18.42 -13.57
CA ARG A 158 -12.02 17.22 -14.40
C ARG A 158 -10.60 16.66 -14.43
N VAL A 159 -10.41 15.47 -13.86
CA VAL A 159 -9.36 14.56 -14.30
C VAL A 159 -10.07 13.46 -15.10
N SER A 160 -9.91 13.54 -16.42
CA SER A 160 -9.70 12.41 -17.34
C SER A 160 -10.33 11.04 -16.99
N ALA A 161 -11.48 10.76 -17.61
CA ALA A 161 -12.10 9.43 -17.86
C ALA A 161 -12.54 8.58 -16.64
N THR A 162 -13.70 8.99 -16.12
CA THR A 162 -14.86 8.18 -15.69
C THR A 162 -14.72 6.65 -15.73
N SER A 163 -14.81 6.01 -14.56
CA SER A 163 -15.35 4.65 -14.42
C SER A 163 -16.83 4.70 -14.84
N ILE A 164 -17.11 4.53 -16.13
CA ILE A 164 -18.46 4.41 -16.63
C ILE A 164 -18.97 3.04 -16.17
N TYR A 165 -20.18 3.01 -15.62
CA TYR A 165 -20.94 1.80 -15.36
C TYR A 165 -20.92 0.93 -16.63
N PHE A 166 -20.18 -0.17 -16.61
CA PHE A 166 -20.24 -1.16 -17.66
C PHE A 166 -21.02 -2.37 -17.16
N GLU A 167 -21.73 -2.98 -18.10
CA GLU A 167 -22.24 -4.35 -18.04
C GLU A 167 -21.15 -5.29 -17.50
N CYS A 168 -21.49 -6.52 -17.08
CA CYS A 168 -20.62 -7.41 -16.30
C CYS A 168 -19.22 -7.72 -16.90
N LEU A 169 -18.88 -7.21 -18.10
CA LEU A 169 -17.67 -7.42 -18.85
C LEU A 169 -17.11 -6.09 -19.40
N ILE A 170 -15.78 -5.97 -19.46
CA ILE A 170 -15.09 -4.83 -20.09
C ILE A 170 -15.41 -4.82 -21.59
N ASP A 171 -15.93 -3.70 -22.09
CA ASP A 171 -16.09 -3.44 -23.53
C ASP A 171 -14.79 -2.85 -24.10
N TYR A 172 -13.97 -3.72 -24.68
CA TYR A 172 -12.67 -3.34 -25.26
C TYR A 172 -12.79 -2.47 -26.51
N ASP A 173 -13.87 -2.61 -27.30
CA ASP A 173 -14.10 -1.79 -28.49
C ASP A 173 -14.44 -0.35 -28.10
N MET A 174 -15.26 -0.19 -27.06
CA MET A 174 -15.55 1.11 -26.48
C MET A 174 -14.31 1.72 -25.83
N LEU A 175 -13.51 0.91 -25.12
CA LEU A 175 -12.25 1.36 -24.53
C LEU A 175 -11.31 1.92 -25.60
N GLU A 176 -11.13 1.24 -26.73
CA GLU A 176 -10.29 1.72 -27.83
C GLU A 176 -10.78 3.05 -28.40
N LYS A 177 -12.10 3.18 -28.63
CA LYS A 177 -12.72 4.42 -29.12
C LYS A 177 -12.50 5.58 -28.16
N ILE A 178 -12.74 5.38 -26.86
CA ILE A 178 -12.55 6.41 -25.83
C ILE A 178 -11.09 6.79 -25.73
N THR A 179 -10.19 5.80 -25.72
CA THR A 179 -8.74 6.04 -25.61
C THR A 179 -8.22 6.84 -26.82
N THR A 180 -8.69 6.52 -28.03
CA THR A 180 -8.32 7.25 -29.25
C THR A 180 -8.75 8.71 -29.21
N LEU A 181 -9.94 8.99 -28.65
CA LEU A 181 -10.47 10.33 -28.51
C LEU A 181 -9.78 11.13 -27.40
N PHE A 182 -9.61 10.51 -26.23
CA PHE A 182 -9.13 11.19 -25.02
C PHE A 182 -7.60 11.27 -24.95
N ARG A 183 -6.89 10.33 -25.56
CA ARG A 183 -5.42 10.20 -25.56
C ARG A 183 -4.82 10.28 -24.14
N PRO A 184 -5.20 9.36 -23.23
CA PRO A 184 -4.70 9.36 -21.86
C PRO A 184 -3.22 8.96 -21.82
N LYS A 185 -2.39 9.68 -21.07
CA LYS A 185 -0.95 9.36 -20.94
C LYS A 185 -0.66 8.00 -20.29
N LEU A 186 -1.59 7.52 -19.45
CA LEU A 186 -1.51 6.27 -18.70
C LEU A 186 -2.88 5.58 -18.77
N ILE A 187 -2.86 4.27 -19.00
CA ILE A 187 -4.05 3.41 -18.89
C ILE A 187 -3.79 2.42 -17.77
N ILE A 188 -4.71 2.38 -16.81
CA ILE A 188 -4.62 1.51 -15.63
C ILE A 188 -5.52 0.30 -15.87
N VAL A 189 -5.01 -0.88 -15.55
CA VAL A 189 -5.71 -2.14 -15.76
C VAL A 189 -5.71 -2.93 -14.46
N GLY A 190 -6.90 -3.15 -13.91
CA GLY A 190 -7.09 -3.85 -12.65
C GLY A 190 -8.45 -3.54 -12.06
N ALA A 191 -8.99 -4.45 -11.26
CA ALA A 191 -10.31 -4.27 -10.64
C ALA A 191 -10.40 -5.00 -9.30
N SER A 192 -11.16 -4.44 -8.37
CA SER A 192 -11.42 -5.05 -7.06
C SER A 192 -12.55 -6.09 -7.09
N ALA A 193 -13.51 -5.93 -8.01
CA ALA A 193 -14.71 -6.75 -8.08
C ALA A 193 -15.08 -7.09 -9.54
N TYR A 194 -14.10 -7.61 -10.30
CA TYR A 194 -14.31 -8.10 -11.66
C TYR A 194 -14.16 -9.62 -11.69
N PRO A 195 -15.20 -10.38 -12.10
CA PRO A 195 -15.23 -11.83 -11.94
C PRO A 195 -14.54 -12.59 -13.10
N ARG A 196 -13.79 -11.89 -13.96
CA ARG A 196 -13.16 -12.47 -15.15
C ARG A 196 -11.70 -12.05 -15.25
N ASP A 197 -10.94 -12.83 -16.00
CA ASP A 197 -9.60 -12.44 -16.40
C ASP A 197 -9.65 -11.25 -17.38
N ILE A 198 -8.61 -10.42 -17.34
CA ILE A 198 -8.45 -9.28 -18.22
C ILE A 198 -7.61 -9.68 -19.43
N ASP A 199 -8.02 -9.24 -20.63
CA ASP A 199 -7.26 -9.46 -21.87
C ASP A 199 -6.12 -8.45 -21.98
N TYR A 200 -5.01 -8.74 -21.30
CA TYR A 200 -3.80 -7.90 -21.34
C TYR A 200 -3.24 -7.70 -22.76
N PRO A 201 -3.21 -8.69 -23.67
CA PRO A 201 -2.85 -8.47 -25.07
C PRO A 201 -3.71 -7.42 -25.77
N CYS A 202 -5.04 -7.43 -25.55
CA CYS A 202 -5.94 -6.42 -26.07
C CYS A 202 -5.64 -5.03 -25.45
N MET A 203 -5.50 -4.95 -24.13
CA MET A 203 -5.17 -3.70 -23.44
C MET A 203 -3.84 -3.11 -23.92
N ARG A 204 -2.84 -3.97 -24.16
CA ARG A 204 -1.55 -3.57 -24.71
C ARG A 204 -1.69 -2.97 -26.11
N LYS A 205 -2.50 -3.56 -26.99
CA LYS A 205 -2.74 -2.98 -28.34
C LYS A 205 -3.29 -1.56 -28.25
N VAL A 206 -4.28 -1.35 -27.38
CA VAL A 206 -4.87 -0.01 -27.15
C VAL A 206 -3.83 1.00 -26.65
N CYS A 207 -2.89 0.57 -25.79
CA CYS A 207 -1.79 1.43 -25.32
C CYS A 207 -0.77 1.75 -26.43
N PHE A 208 -0.35 0.75 -27.21
CA PHE A 208 0.71 0.89 -28.22
C PHE A 208 0.29 1.77 -29.40
N VAL A 209 -0.98 1.76 -29.80
CA VAL A 209 -1.51 2.62 -30.88
C VAL A 209 -1.25 4.11 -30.60
N LEU A 210 -1.03 4.48 -29.34
CA LEU A 210 -0.85 5.87 -28.93
C LEU A 210 0.44 6.13 -28.11
N MET A 211 1.37 5.18 -28.02
CA MET A 211 2.63 5.27 -27.26
C MET A 211 2.45 5.52 -25.75
N HIS A 212 1.54 4.79 -25.10
CA HIS A 212 1.26 4.94 -23.67
C HIS A 212 1.84 3.82 -22.80
N PHE A 213 2.05 4.14 -21.52
CA PHE A 213 2.43 3.16 -20.51
C PHE A 213 1.22 2.32 -20.08
N LEU A 214 1.46 1.02 -19.88
CA LEU A 214 0.52 0.07 -19.31
C LEU A 214 1.06 -0.35 -17.93
N GLU A 215 0.27 -0.13 -16.89
CA GLU A 215 0.53 -0.64 -15.54
C GLU A 215 -0.27 -1.95 -15.36
N LEU A 216 0.42 -3.01 -14.94
CA LEU A 216 -0.10 -4.37 -14.73
C LEU A 216 -0.25 -4.67 -13.25
#